data_AF-A0A267EYZ4-F1
#
_entry.id   AF-A0A267EYZ4-F1
#
_cell.length_a   1.000
_cell.length_b   1.000
_cell.length_c   1.000
_cell.angle_alpha   90.00
_cell.angle_beta   90.00
_cell.angle_gamma   90.00
#
_symmetry.space_group_name_H-M   'P 1'
#
loop_
_entity.id
_entity.type
_entity.pdbx_description
1 polymer ?
#
loop_
_entity_poly.entity_id
_entity_poly.type
_entity_poly.pdbx_seq_one_letter_code
_entity_poly.pdbx_strand_id
1 'polypeptide(L)'
;MQSSLLKYRQAVMALRTAGGLLRPARPMSSSAVAEPAGPSIRTDSVPGPRSKQLMEEANKKQLPHGIYFFADYSKSSGNYIVDVDGNTLLDMFMQISSLPFGYNHPALQKVAQSKEFLEMSINRPALGVCPPSDWVDRLNASLLSVAPKGLSRVQTMMCGSCANENAIKMLFMRYMAKQRAGRPVSQQELDSTMLNELPGTPRLSILSFKRSFHGRTLGVLSCTRSKAIHKLDVPAFQWPAVDFPAYKYPLEQHQEHNAKQEKLSLVQVEETVNRQRATEPVAGLIVEPILAEGGDIHARPEYFKALRSLCSKLDVPLLVDEVQTGGGLCGTYWAHEQWGLDSPPDAVTFSKRTLLGGIYFSDNLVPDQQYRVYNTWLGAQQSHAA
;
A
#
# COMPACT_ATOMS: atom_id res chain seq x y z
N MET A 1 -29.48 1.27 -34.54
CA MET A 1 -29.06 0.75 -33.21
C MET A 1 -28.77 -0.74 -33.18
N GLN A 2 -29.49 -1.61 -33.90
CA GLN A 2 -29.21 -3.07 -33.88
C GLN A 2 -27.95 -3.51 -34.67
N SER A 3 -27.47 -2.74 -35.65
CA SER A 3 -26.29 -3.14 -36.44
C SER A 3 -24.93 -2.81 -35.80
N SER A 4 -24.86 -1.88 -34.84
CA SER A 4 -23.60 -1.59 -34.13
C SER A 4 -23.30 -2.61 -33.02
N LEU A 5 -24.34 -3.16 -32.39
CA LEU A 5 -24.23 -4.25 -31.41
C LEU A 5 -23.73 -5.56 -32.02
N LEU A 6 -24.07 -5.83 -33.28
CA LEU A 6 -23.60 -7.02 -34.00
C LEU A 6 -22.11 -6.90 -34.37
N LYS A 7 -21.66 -5.71 -34.77
CA LYS A 7 -20.24 -5.42 -35.03
C LYS A 7 -19.40 -5.47 -33.75
N TYR A 8 -19.95 -5.03 -32.61
CA TYR A 8 -19.28 -5.15 -31.31
C TYR A 8 -19.13 -6.61 -30.86
N ARG A 9 -20.17 -7.43 -31.04
CA ARG A 9 -20.12 -8.87 -30.73
C ARG A 9 -19.13 -9.64 -31.62
N GLN A 10 -19.02 -9.28 -32.90
CA GLN A 10 -18.06 -9.90 -33.82
C GLN A 10 -16.61 -9.49 -33.51
N ALA A 11 -16.37 -8.24 -33.11
CA ALA A 11 -15.03 -7.78 -32.68
C ALA A 11 -14.56 -8.48 -31.39
N VAL A 12 -15.46 -8.74 -30.43
CA VAL A 12 -15.15 -9.46 -29.19
C VAL A 12 -14.88 -10.96 -29.44
N MET A 13 -15.50 -11.56 -30.46
CA MET A 13 -15.18 -12.95 -30.84
C MET A 13 -13.85 -13.08 -31.59
N ALA A 14 -13.50 -12.13 -32.46
CA ALA A 14 -12.26 -12.18 -33.24
C ALA A 14 -10.98 -12.06 -32.37
N LEU A 15 -11.09 -11.43 -31.18
CA LEU A 15 -10.00 -11.36 -30.21
C LEU A 15 -9.76 -12.66 -29.43
N ARG A 16 -10.62 -13.68 -29.56
CA ARG A 16 -10.48 -14.97 -28.86
C ARG A 16 -9.62 -16.00 -29.60
N THR A 17 -9.26 -15.77 -30.86
CA THR A 17 -8.63 -16.79 -31.71
C THR A 17 -7.15 -16.55 -32.04
N ALA A 18 -6.49 -15.58 -31.40
CA ALA A 18 -5.05 -15.36 -31.58
C ALA A 18 -4.26 -15.66 -30.29
N GLY A 19 -3.75 -16.89 -30.18
CA GLY A 19 -2.50 -17.26 -29.52
C GLY A 19 -2.24 -16.81 -28.07
N GLY A 20 -2.58 -17.69 -27.12
CA GLY A 20 -2.09 -17.64 -25.73
C GLY A 20 -3.03 -18.39 -24.80
N LEU A 21 -2.52 -19.28 -23.96
CA LEU A 21 -3.29 -20.06 -22.98
C LEU A 21 -4.05 -19.15 -22.00
N LEU A 22 -5.24 -18.70 -22.39
CA LEU A 22 -6.20 -18.04 -21.53
C LEU A 22 -6.84 -19.12 -20.64
N ARG A 23 -6.49 -19.12 -19.35
CA ARG A 23 -7.23 -19.85 -18.32
C ARG A 23 -8.73 -19.50 -18.45
N PRO A 24 -9.65 -20.47 -18.31
CA PRO A 24 -11.07 -20.20 -18.47
C PRO A 24 -11.51 -19.16 -17.43
N ALA A 25 -12.09 -18.06 -17.91
CA ALA A 25 -12.75 -17.09 -17.05
C ALA A 25 -13.91 -17.81 -16.33
N ARG A 26 -13.74 -18.05 -15.03
CA ARG A 26 -14.83 -18.52 -14.18
C ARG A 26 -15.95 -17.46 -14.20
N PRO A 27 -17.22 -17.85 -14.34
CA PRO A 27 -18.32 -16.92 -14.22
C PRO A 27 -18.29 -16.30 -12.81
N MET A 28 -18.14 -14.98 -12.73
CA MET A 28 -18.33 -14.20 -11.50
C MET A 28 -19.82 -14.10 -11.18
N SER A 29 -20.47 -15.20 -10.80
CA SER A 29 -21.83 -15.14 -10.22
C SER A 29 -22.20 -16.43 -9.49
N SER A 30 -21.49 -16.71 -8.41
CA SER A 30 -22.02 -17.37 -7.22
C SER A 30 -20.93 -17.20 -6.16
N SER A 31 -21.16 -16.42 -5.11
CA SER A 31 -20.27 -16.48 -3.97
C SER A 31 -20.20 -17.95 -3.56
N ALA A 32 -19.00 -18.53 -3.50
CA ALA A 32 -18.83 -19.87 -2.93
C ALA A 32 -19.19 -19.91 -1.43
N VAL A 33 -19.53 -18.74 -0.87
CA VAL A 33 -19.85 -18.46 0.51
C VAL A 33 -21.37 -18.31 0.63
N ALA A 34 -21.99 -19.12 1.49
CA ALA A 34 -23.39 -18.95 1.85
C ALA A 34 -23.54 -17.71 2.75
N GLU A 35 -24.06 -16.62 2.19
CA GLU A 35 -24.31 -15.37 2.91
C GLU A 35 -25.72 -15.36 3.52
N PRO A 36 -25.93 -14.67 4.64
CA PRO A 36 -27.26 -14.33 5.12
C PRO A 36 -28.09 -13.59 4.06
N ALA A 37 -29.42 -13.73 4.10
CA ALA A 37 -30.31 -13.03 3.16
C ALA A 37 -30.28 -11.49 3.30
N GLY A 38 -29.80 -10.99 4.44
CA GLY A 38 -29.70 -9.57 4.73
C GLY A 38 -29.19 -9.30 6.15
N PRO A 39 -28.96 -8.02 6.50
CA PRO A 39 -28.64 -7.65 7.87
C PRO A 39 -29.82 -7.93 8.82
N SER A 40 -29.52 -8.20 10.08
CA SER A 40 -30.51 -8.50 11.12
C SER A 40 -30.03 -7.99 12.47
N ILE A 41 -30.75 -7.04 13.05
CA ILE A 41 -30.46 -6.49 14.38
C ILE A 41 -31.35 -7.19 15.41
N ARG A 42 -30.72 -7.73 16.46
CA ARG A 42 -31.34 -8.50 17.54
C ARG A 42 -31.35 -7.75 18.88
N THR A 43 -30.66 -6.62 18.97
CA THR A 43 -30.59 -5.76 20.16
C THR A 43 -31.08 -4.35 19.86
N ASP A 44 -31.48 -3.61 20.90
CA ASP A 44 -31.97 -2.23 20.72
C ASP A 44 -30.90 -1.24 20.20
N SER A 45 -29.62 -1.60 20.30
CA SER A 45 -28.50 -0.80 19.81
C SER A 45 -27.30 -1.69 19.46
N VAL A 46 -26.42 -1.16 18.61
CA VAL A 46 -25.06 -1.67 18.37
C VAL A 46 -24.08 -0.58 18.84
N PRO A 47 -23.15 -0.87 19.77
CA PRO A 47 -22.89 -2.16 20.42
C PRO A 47 -24.02 -2.60 21.37
N GLY A 48 -24.32 -3.90 21.38
CA GLY A 48 -25.25 -4.52 22.32
C GLY A 48 -24.68 -4.66 23.74
N PRO A 49 -25.46 -5.18 24.70
CA PRO A 49 -25.06 -5.28 26.10
C PRO A 49 -23.80 -6.15 26.30
N ARG A 50 -23.64 -7.24 25.57
CA ARG A 50 -22.47 -8.11 25.67
C ARG A 50 -21.22 -7.41 25.11
N SER A 51 -21.34 -6.75 23.97
CA SER A 51 -20.26 -5.93 23.42
C SER A 51 -19.81 -4.85 24.41
N LYS A 52 -20.75 -4.11 25.01
CA LYS A 52 -20.45 -3.07 26.01
C LYS A 52 -19.69 -3.62 27.22
N GLN A 53 -20.14 -4.76 27.77
CA GLN A 53 -19.44 -5.43 28.87
C GLN A 53 -17.99 -5.78 28.49
N LEU A 54 -17.77 -6.36 27.31
CA LEU A 54 -16.43 -6.71 26.84
C LEU A 54 -15.56 -5.47 26.59
N MET A 55 -16.15 -4.36 26.13
CA MET A 55 -15.45 -3.09 25.96
C MET A 55 -14.96 -2.54 27.31
N GLU A 56 -15.78 -2.59 28.36
CA GLU A 56 -15.37 -2.20 29.71
C GLU A 56 -14.24 -3.09 30.24
N GLU A 57 -14.32 -4.40 30.00
CA GLU A 57 -13.26 -5.34 30.38
C GLU A 57 -11.96 -5.10 29.61
N ALA A 58 -12.04 -4.78 28.32
CA ALA A 58 -10.88 -4.47 27.48
C ALA A 58 -10.25 -3.15 27.89
N ASN A 59 -11.05 -2.15 28.29
CA ASN A 59 -10.57 -0.86 28.80
C ASN A 59 -9.70 -0.97 30.04
N LYS A 60 -9.90 -2.03 30.83
CA LYS A 60 -9.07 -2.32 32.00
C LYS A 60 -7.75 -3.02 31.65
N LYS A 61 -7.60 -3.55 30.43
CA LYS A 61 -6.50 -4.46 30.04
C LYS A 61 -5.61 -3.92 28.91
N GLN A 62 -6.12 -3.04 28.06
CA GLN A 62 -5.43 -2.50 26.90
C GLN A 62 -5.97 -1.10 26.57
N LEU A 63 -5.53 -0.50 25.46
CA LEU A 63 -6.04 0.78 24.94
C LEU A 63 -7.22 0.50 23.97
N PRO A 64 -8.50 0.55 24.41
CA PRO A 64 -9.62 0.06 23.60
C PRO A 64 -10.28 1.16 22.76
N HIS A 65 -9.70 2.36 22.69
CA HIS A 65 -10.39 3.59 22.27
C HIS A 65 -10.91 3.60 20.82
N GLY A 66 -10.69 2.52 20.05
CA GLY A 66 -11.21 2.33 18.69
C GLY A 66 -12.16 1.13 18.52
N ILE A 67 -12.61 0.47 19.60
CA ILE A 67 -13.55 -0.67 19.48
C ILE A 67 -14.97 -0.16 19.19
N TYR A 68 -15.56 -0.59 18.07
CA TYR A 68 -16.97 -0.33 17.75
C TYR A 68 -17.94 -1.30 18.44
N PHE A 69 -17.61 -2.59 18.40
CA PHE A 69 -18.31 -3.72 19.03
C PHE A 69 -17.37 -4.94 19.04
N PHE A 70 -17.74 -6.02 19.73
CA PHE A 70 -17.00 -7.29 19.68
C PHE A 70 -17.62 -8.22 18.63
N ALA A 71 -16.82 -8.71 17.70
CA ALA A 71 -17.28 -9.59 16.61
C ALA A 71 -17.26 -11.07 16.99
N ASP A 72 -18.28 -11.83 16.58
CA ASP A 72 -18.28 -13.30 16.54
C ASP A 72 -17.90 -13.76 15.13
N TYR A 73 -16.59 -13.76 14.85
CA TYR A 73 -16.06 -14.14 13.54
C TYR A 73 -16.41 -15.58 13.12
N SER A 74 -16.78 -16.47 14.05
CA SER A 74 -17.19 -17.83 13.72
C SER A 74 -18.53 -17.88 12.99
N LYS A 75 -19.36 -16.85 13.16
CA LYS A 75 -20.69 -16.72 12.53
C LYS A 75 -20.72 -15.71 11.38
N SER A 76 -19.71 -14.86 11.25
CA SER A 76 -19.55 -13.96 10.11
C SER A 76 -19.39 -14.76 8.80
N SER A 77 -19.93 -14.27 7.70
CA SER A 77 -19.87 -14.98 6.42
C SER A 77 -19.93 -14.01 5.25
N GLY A 78 -18.98 -14.12 4.33
CA GLY A 78 -18.91 -13.29 3.12
C GLY A 78 -18.82 -11.81 3.47
N ASN A 79 -19.79 -11.01 3.03
CA ASN A 79 -19.85 -9.57 3.33
C ASN A 79 -20.51 -9.23 4.67
N TYR A 80 -20.88 -10.22 5.49
CA TYR A 80 -21.61 -9.99 6.73
C TYR A 80 -20.75 -10.28 7.96
N ILE A 81 -20.65 -9.29 8.85
CA ILE A 81 -20.04 -9.44 10.18
C ILE A 81 -21.13 -9.66 11.21
N VAL A 82 -20.93 -10.66 12.08
CA VAL A 82 -21.80 -10.92 13.22
C VAL A 82 -21.12 -10.42 14.49
N ASP A 83 -21.83 -9.68 15.32
CA ASP A 83 -21.34 -9.28 16.66
C ASP A 83 -21.66 -10.34 17.73
N VAL A 84 -21.05 -10.22 18.91
CA VAL A 84 -21.26 -11.16 20.04
C VAL A 84 -22.68 -11.10 20.62
N ASP A 85 -23.47 -10.09 20.25
CA ASP A 85 -24.86 -9.92 20.63
C ASP A 85 -25.81 -10.58 19.60
N GLY A 86 -25.27 -11.13 18.51
CA GLY A 86 -26.00 -11.81 17.45
C GLY A 86 -26.55 -10.90 16.35
N ASN A 87 -26.17 -9.61 16.35
CA ASN A 87 -26.48 -8.70 15.25
C ASN A 87 -25.67 -9.08 14.03
N THR A 88 -26.31 -9.14 12.86
CA THR A 88 -25.69 -9.40 11.56
C THR A 88 -25.70 -8.10 10.76
N LEU A 89 -24.52 -7.59 10.41
CA LEU A 89 -24.34 -6.32 9.72
C LEU A 89 -23.74 -6.57 8.33
N LEU A 90 -24.24 -5.87 7.31
CA LEU A 90 -23.52 -5.76 6.04
C LEU A 90 -22.26 -4.92 6.30
N ASP A 91 -21.09 -5.52 6.15
CA ASP A 91 -19.82 -4.87 6.39
C ASP A 91 -19.29 -4.22 5.10
N MET A 92 -19.51 -2.91 4.98
CA MET A 92 -18.93 -2.11 3.90
C MET A 92 -17.58 -1.48 4.26
N PHE A 93 -17.06 -1.75 5.47
CA PHE A 93 -15.76 -1.26 5.94
C PHE A 93 -14.65 -2.31 5.79
N MET A 94 -15.02 -3.60 5.85
CA MET A 94 -14.17 -4.76 5.54
C MET A 94 -12.84 -4.71 6.32
N GLN A 95 -12.95 -4.45 7.63
CA GLN A 95 -11.81 -4.29 8.54
C GLN A 95 -10.79 -3.26 8.03
N ILE A 96 -11.24 -2.04 7.71
CA ILE A 96 -10.42 -0.95 7.15
C ILE A 96 -9.83 -1.37 5.78
N SER A 97 -10.68 -1.94 4.91
CA SER A 97 -10.31 -2.47 3.59
C SER A 97 -9.15 -3.48 3.63
N SER A 98 -9.13 -4.39 4.60
CA SER A 98 -8.08 -5.41 4.72
C SER A 98 -8.54 -6.82 4.39
N LEU A 99 -9.84 -7.06 4.28
CA LEU A 99 -10.40 -8.37 4.02
C LEU A 99 -10.65 -8.57 2.50
N PRO A 100 -9.84 -9.37 1.78
CA PRO A 100 -9.96 -9.49 0.32
C PRO A 100 -11.14 -10.36 -0.16
N PHE A 101 -11.51 -11.40 0.61
CA PHE A 101 -12.44 -12.44 0.16
C PHE A 101 -13.70 -12.56 1.01
N GLY A 102 -13.92 -11.63 1.95
CA GLY A 102 -14.97 -11.74 2.95
C GLY A 102 -14.66 -12.73 4.08
N TYR A 103 -15.59 -12.82 5.03
CA TYR A 103 -15.46 -13.65 6.22
C TYR A 103 -15.66 -15.15 5.89
N ASN A 104 -14.88 -16.01 6.55
CA ASN A 104 -15.01 -17.47 6.49
C ASN A 104 -15.07 -18.07 5.07
N HIS A 105 -14.31 -17.49 4.13
CA HIS A 105 -14.27 -17.97 2.76
C HIS A 105 -13.80 -19.45 2.68
N PRO A 106 -14.57 -20.40 2.09
CA PRO A 106 -14.26 -21.83 2.12
C PRO A 106 -12.90 -22.21 1.53
N ALA A 107 -12.43 -21.46 0.51
CA ALA A 107 -11.09 -21.70 -0.04
C ALA A 107 -9.97 -21.40 0.97
N LEU A 108 -10.13 -20.39 1.84
CA LEU A 108 -9.16 -20.09 2.89
C LEU A 108 -9.20 -21.14 4.00
N GLN A 109 -10.40 -21.63 4.35
CA GLN A 109 -10.55 -22.74 5.30
C GLN A 109 -9.84 -24.00 4.79
N LYS A 110 -9.97 -24.31 3.49
CA LYS A 110 -9.26 -25.44 2.86
C LYS A 110 -7.74 -25.25 2.92
N VAL A 111 -7.24 -24.04 2.68
CA VAL A 111 -5.81 -23.74 2.81
C VAL A 111 -5.35 -23.88 4.26
N ALA A 112 -6.13 -23.42 5.24
CA ALA A 112 -5.78 -23.53 6.66
C ALA A 112 -5.69 -24.99 7.16
N GLN A 113 -6.36 -25.92 6.48
CA GLN A 113 -6.30 -27.36 6.73
C GLN A 113 -5.22 -28.10 5.93
N SER A 114 -4.48 -27.39 5.07
CA SER A 114 -3.42 -27.99 4.25
C SER A 114 -2.17 -28.29 5.07
N LYS A 115 -1.42 -29.31 4.64
CA LYS A 115 -0.14 -29.68 5.26
C LYS A 115 0.87 -28.54 5.12
N GLU A 116 0.89 -27.89 3.96
CA GLU A 116 1.78 -26.78 3.66
C GLU A 116 1.54 -25.59 4.60
N PHE A 117 0.27 -25.27 4.89
CA PHE A 117 -0.05 -24.22 5.86
C PHE A 117 0.36 -24.62 7.28
N LEU A 118 0.11 -25.86 7.68
CA LEU A 118 0.51 -26.38 9.00
C LEU A 118 2.03 -26.25 9.20
N GLU A 119 2.83 -26.72 8.25
CA GLU A 119 4.30 -26.67 8.30
C GLU A 119 4.81 -25.23 8.41
N MET A 120 4.30 -24.32 7.58
CA MET A 120 4.69 -22.92 7.59
C MET A 120 4.24 -22.18 8.85
N SER A 121 3.07 -22.54 9.41
CA SER A 121 2.54 -21.93 10.63
C SER A 121 3.35 -22.28 11.88
N ILE A 122 3.92 -23.49 11.94
CA ILE A 122 4.74 -23.97 13.07
C ILE A 122 6.18 -23.45 12.98
N ASN A 123 6.78 -23.46 11.79
CA ASN A 123 8.23 -23.29 11.63
C ASN A 123 8.69 -21.85 11.34
N ARG A 124 7.77 -20.87 11.28
CA ARG A 124 7.99 -19.44 10.98
C ARG A 124 9.44 -19.03 10.66
N PRO A 125 9.89 -19.14 9.40
CA PRO A 125 11.30 -18.94 9.04
C PRO A 125 11.72 -17.48 9.10
N ALA A 126 13.02 -17.26 9.32
CA ALA A 126 13.68 -16.00 9.01
C ALA A 126 13.93 -15.92 7.50
N LEU A 127 12.95 -15.43 6.72
CA LEU A 127 12.95 -15.54 5.26
C LEU A 127 14.16 -14.95 4.53
N GLY A 128 14.89 -14.01 5.14
CA GLY A 128 16.12 -13.45 4.55
C GLY A 128 17.39 -14.25 4.79
N VAL A 129 17.31 -15.30 5.61
CA VAL A 129 18.46 -16.12 5.99
C VAL A 129 18.21 -17.56 5.55
N CYS A 130 17.08 -18.13 5.97
CA CYS A 130 16.70 -19.51 5.68
C CYS A 130 15.29 -19.56 5.10
N PRO A 131 15.07 -19.08 3.85
CA PRO A 131 13.77 -19.24 3.20
C PRO A 131 13.45 -20.73 2.98
N PRO A 132 12.17 -21.11 2.94
CA PRO A 132 11.78 -22.47 2.56
C PRO A 132 12.21 -22.77 1.12
N SER A 133 12.40 -24.05 0.81
CA SER A 133 12.93 -24.49 -0.50
C SER A 133 12.07 -24.09 -1.70
N ASP A 134 10.79 -23.82 -1.49
CA ASP A 134 9.82 -23.42 -2.53
C ASP A 134 9.53 -21.90 -2.54
N TRP A 135 10.32 -21.09 -1.82
CA TRP A 135 10.05 -19.66 -1.65
C TRP A 135 9.97 -18.90 -2.96
N VAL A 136 10.88 -19.16 -3.91
CA VAL A 136 10.89 -18.50 -5.22
C VAL A 136 9.64 -18.85 -6.03
N ASP A 137 9.22 -20.12 -6.00
CA ASP A 137 8.00 -20.56 -6.67
C ASP A 137 6.76 -19.90 -6.06
N ARG A 138 6.72 -19.75 -4.73
CA ARG A 138 5.65 -19.01 -4.04
C ARG A 138 5.61 -17.54 -4.44
N LEU A 139 6.77 -16.87 -4.53
CA LEU A 139 6.84 -15.48 -5.00
C LEU A 139 6.31 -15.36 -6.43
N ASN A 140 6.73 -16.26 -7.33
CA ASN A 140 6.28 -16.30 -8.73
C ASN A 140 4.78 -16.56 -8.86
N ALA A 141 4.25 -17.52 -8.12
CA ALA A 141 2.84 -17.92 -8.18
C ALA A 141 1.89 -16.93 -7.49
N SER A 142 2.40 -16.05 -6.62
CA SER A 142 1.61 -15.05 -5.88
C SER A 142 1.98 -13.62 -6.27
N LEU A 143 2.91 -12.99 -5.56
CA LEU A 143 3.25 -11.57 -5.68
C LEU A 143 3.71 -11.19 -7.10
N LEU A 144 4.64 -11.94 -7.69
CA LEU A 144 5.18 -11.57 -9.01
C LEU A 144 4.19 -11.82 -10.15
N SER A 145 3.19 -12.69 -9.96
CA SER A 145 2.10 -12.88 -10.94
C SER A 145 1.21 -11.65 -11.11
N VAL A 146 1.24 -10.75 -10.13
CA VAL A 146 0.49 -9.50 -10.10
C VAL A 146 1.43 -8.29 -9.98
N ALA A 147 2.71 -8.43 -10.33
CA ALA A 147 3.65 -7.32 -10.22
C ALA A 147 3.21 -6.11 -11.08
N PRO A 148 3.31 -4.87 -10.56
CA PRO A 148 3.10 -3.68 -11.37
C PRO A 148 3.97 -3.69 -12.63
N LYS A 149 3.44 -3.21 -13.75
CA LYS A 149 4.20 -3.14 -15.00
C LYS A 149 5.50 -2.38 -14.78
N GLY A 150 6.62 -2.95 -15.25
CA GLY A 150 7.95 -2.35 -15.13
C GLY A 150 8.66 -2.57 -13.79
N LEU A 151 8.03 -3.23 -12.81
CA LEU A 151 8.64 -3.61 -11.54
C LEU A 151 8.73 -5.14 -11.45
N SER A 152 9.95 -5.69 -11.52
CA SER A 152 10.19 -7.15 -11.53
C SER A 152 10.67 -7.71 -10.19
N ARG A 153 10.93 -6.85 -9.20
CA ARG A 153 11.43 -7.24 -7.87
C ARG A 153 10.39 -6.97 -6.81
N VAL A 154 10.36 -7.84 -5.81
CA VAL A 154 9.50 -7.70 -4.63
C VAL A 154 10.27 -8.03 -3.36
N GLN A 155 10.04 -7.24 -2.32
CA GLN A 155 10.50 -7.51 -0.96
C GLN A 155 9.29 -7.56 -0.03
N THR A 156 9.13 -8.67 0.68
CA THR A 156 8.02 -8.85 1.63
C THR A 156 8.23 -8.08 2.92
N MET A 157 7.15 -7.53 3.48
CA MET A 157 7.07 -6.74 4.70
C MET A 157 5.86 -7.19 5.57
N MET A 158 5.84 -6.86 6.85
CA MET A 158 4.80 -7.38 7.76
C MET A 158 3.49 -6.59 7.66
N CYS A 159 3.59 -5.31 7.34
CA CYS A 159 2.47 -4.38 7.26
C CYS A 159 2.84 -3.15 6.40
N GLY A 160 1.85 -2.31 6.11
CA GLY A 160 2.04 -1.09 5.33
C GLY A 160 3.07 -0.12 5.92
N SER A 161 3.09 0.07 7.24
CA SER A 161 4.07 0.99 7.87
C SER A 161 5.50 0.54 7.62
N CYS A 162 5.83 -0.74 7.90
CA CYS A 162 7.20 -1.22 7.67
C CYS A 162 7.55 -1.37 6.18
N ALA A 163 6.56 -1.53 5.30
CA ALA A 163 6.75 -1.43 3.86
C ALA A 163 7.17 -0.02 3.44
N ASN A 164 6.43 1.01 3.88
CA ASN A 164 6.74 2.40 3.59
C ASN A 164 8.07 2.85 4.22
N GLU A 165 8.36 2.49 5.48
CA GLU A 165 9.64 2.80 6.14
C GLU A 165 10.83 2.24 5.37
N ASN A 166 10.74 0.98 4.92
CA ASN A 166 11.83 0.35 4.18
C ASN A 166 11.93 0.84 2.73
N ALA A 167 10.81 1.18 2.08
CA ALA A 167 10.84 1.85 0.79
C ALA A 167 11.53 3.21 0.90
N ILE A 168 11.18 4.03 1.89
CA ILE A 168 11.83 5.33 2.18
C ILE A 168 13.33 5.16 2.43
N LYS A 169 13.72 4.15 3.22
CA LYS A 169 15.13 3.80 3.40
C LYS A 169 15.83 3.52 2.06
N MET A 170 15.20 2.77 1.14
CA MET A 170 15.75 2.53 -0.20
C MET A 170 15.93 3.83 -0.99
N LEU A 171 15.01 4.79 -0.87
CA LEU A 171 15.13 6.11 -1.51
C LEU A 171 16.33 6.90 -0.94
N PHE A 172 16.52 6.90 0.38
CA PHE A 172 17.70 7.53 1.01
C PHE A 172 19.00 6.87 0.58
N MET A 173 19.03 5.54 0.55
CA MET A 173 20.19 4.77 0.11
C MET A 173 20.54 5.06 -1.35
N ARG A 174 19.54 5.10 -2.24
CA ARG A 174 19.70 5.49 -3.65
C ARG A 174 20.30 6.89 -3.76
N TYR A 175 19.75 7.85 -3.01
CA TYR A 175 20.24 9.23 -3.02
C TYR A 175 21.72 9.28 -2.61
N MET A 176 22.08 8.65 -1.49
CA MET A 176 23.47 8.65 -1.00
C MET A 176 24.43 7.87 -1.90
N ALA A 177 24.00 6.75 -2.47
CA ALA A 177 24.79 6.02 -3.46
C ALA A 177 25.13 6.91 -4.68
N LYS A 178 24.16 7.70 -5.15
CA LYS A 178 24.37 8.69 -6.21
C LYS A 178 25.34 9.80 -5.80
N GLN A 179 25.22 10.33 -4.58
CA GLN A 179 26.15 11.36 -4.07
C GLN A 179 27.58 10.83 -3.91
N ARG A 180 27.75 9.56 -3.58
CA ARG A 180 29.07 8.93 -3.52
C ARG A 180 29.69 8.72 -4.89
N ALA A 181 28.90 8.61 -5.95
CA ALA A 181 29.38 8.42 -7.32
C ALA A 181 30.41 7.28 -7.45
N GLY A 182 30.15 6.15 -6.79
CA GLY A 182 31.04 4.98 -6.77
C GLY A 182 32.15 5.03 -5.72
N ARG A 183 32.33 6.14 -4.99
CA ARG A 183 33.25 6.22 -3.84
C ARG A 183 32.81 5.24 -2.74
N PRO A 184 33.74 4.46 -2.14
CA PRO A 184 33.41 3.62 -1.00
C PRO A 184 32.96 4.46 0.21
N VAL A 185 32.19 3.83 1.10
CA VAL A 185 31.80 4.42 2.39
C VAL A 185 33.06 4.70 3.21
N SER A 186 33.23 5.93 3.70
CA SER A 186 34.39 6.31 4.50
C SER A 186 34.27 5.86 5.95
N GLN A 187 35.40 5.72 6.65
CA GLN A 187 35.40 5.44 8.09
C GLN A 187 34.64 6.52 8.87
N GLN A 188 34.76 7.79 8.47
CA GLN A 188 34.01 8.89 9.08
C GLN A 188 32.48 8.71 8.92
N GLU A 189 32.00 8.25 7.76
CA GLU A 189 30.58 7.94 7.56
C GLU A 189 30.13 6.79 8.49
N LEU A 190 30.97 5.76 8.66
CA LEU A 190 30.69 4.62 9.55
C LEU A 190 30.68 5.03 11.04
N ASP A 191 31.64 5.85 11.46
CA ASP A 191 31.75 6.26 12.87
C ASP A 191 30.61 7.21 13.25
N SER A 192 30.36 8.23 12.42
CA SER A 192 29.32 9.24 12.69
C SER A 192 27.90 8.67 12.60
N THR A 193 27.63 7.65 11.76
CA THR A 193 26.28 7.07 11.69
C THR A 193 25.86 6.40 13.00
N MET A 194 26.81 5.85 13.76
CA MET A 194 26.53 5.22 15.05
C MET A 194 26.21 6.23 16.16
N LEU A 195 26.50 7.51 15.91
CA LEU A 195 26.19 8.63 16.79
C LEU A 195 24.96 9.43 16.31
N ASN A 196 24.31 9.02 15.23
CA ASN A 196 23.27 9.78 14.52
C ASN A 196 23.77 11.15 13.99
N GLU A 197 25.05 11.24 13.66
CA GLU A 197 25.71 12.48 13.22
C GLU A 197 26.04 12.47 11.72
N LEU A 198 26.35 13.65 11.19
CA LEU A 198 26.89 13.80 9.84
C LEU A 198 28.35 13.31 9.77
N PRO A 199 28.81 12.78 8.62
CA PRO A 199 28.06 12.57 7.38
C PRO A 199 27.27 11.25 7.32
N GLY A 200 27.43 10.35 8.30
CA GLY A 200 26.85 9.00 8.28
C GLY A 200 25.33 8.95 8.31
N THR A 201 24.70 9.89 9.04
CA THR A 201 23.25 10.09 9.09
C THR A 201 22.90 11.38 8.32
N PRO A 202 22.68 11.31 7.00
CA PRO A 202 22.51 12.50 6.17
C PRO A 202 21.18 13.20 6.47
N ARG A 203 21.15 14.52 6.26
CA ARG A 203 19.92 15.31 6.30
C ARG A 203 19.19 15.20 4.97
N LEU A 204 18.29 14.22 4.86
CA LEU A 204 17.43 14.00 3.69
C LEU A 204 15.97 14.13 4.08
N SER A 205 15.13 14.38 3.09
CA SER A 205 13.69 14.50 3.27
C SER A 205 12.89 13.64 2.29
N ILE A 206 11.65 13.33 2.67
CA ILE A 206 10.64 12.72 1.79
C ILE A 206 9.51 13.71 1.59
N LEU A 207 9.18 13.99 0.33
CA LEU A 207 8.04 14.83 0.02
C LEU A 207 6.75 14.02 0.06
N SER A 208 5.78 14.49 0.84
CA SER A 208 4.43 13.92 0.89
C SER A 208 3.36 14.98 0.59
N PHE A 209 2.10 14.59 0.71
CA PHE A 209 0.95 15.48 0.51
C PHE A 209 0.22 15.78 1.82
N LYS A 210 -0.34 16.98 1.95
CA LYS A 210 -1.31 17.28 3.01
C LYS A 210 -2.53 16.36 2.87
N ARG A 211 -3.11 15.95 4.01
CA ARG A 211 -4.20 14.96 4.11
C ARG A 211 -3.81 13.51 3.85
N SER A 212 -2.57 13.20 3.47
CA SER A 212 -2.11 11.81 3.26
C SER A 212 -2.04 10.97 4.55
N PHE A 213 -2.04 9.64 4.40
CA PHE A 213 -1.75 8.68 5.46
C PHE A 213 -0.87 7.53 4.96
N HIS A 214 0.33 7.41 5.55
CA HIS A 214 1.33 6.41 5.16
C HIS A 214 1.75 5.48 6.31
N GLY A 215 1.09 5.60 7.47
CA GLY A 215 1.36 4.79 8.66
C GLY A 215 1.62 5.62 9.91
N ARG A 216 1.98 4.93 10.99
CA ARG A 216 2.09 5.51 12.34
C ARG A 216 3.44 5.30 13.04
N THR A 217 4.40 4.61 12.41
CA THR A 217 5.79 4.59 12.92
C THR A 217 6.46 5.92 12.63
N LEU A 218 7.46 6.32 13.42
CA LEU A 218 7.96 7.71 13.47
C LEU A 218 8.38 8.28 12.09
N GLY A 219 9.00 7.49 11.22
CA GLY A 219 9.40 7.92 9.89
C GLY A 219 8.19 8.21 9.00
N VAL A 220 7.33 7.21 8.78
CA VAL A 220 6.13 7.38 7.93
C VAL A 220 5.05 8.26 8.56
N LEU A 221 5.04 8.42 9.88
CA LEU A 221 4.20 9.40 10.57
C LEU A 221 4.65 10.83 10.20
N SER A 222 5.93 11.02 9.93
CA SER A 222 6.48 12.28 9.39
C SER A 222 6.08 12.52 7.93
N CYS A 223 5.57 11.52 7.20
CA CYS A 223 4.91 11.69 5.91
C CYS A 223 3.38 11.87 6.03
N THR A 224 2.74 11.28 7.05
CA THR A 224 1.29 11.34 7.29
C THR A 224 0.83 12.75 7.66
N ARG A 225 -0.28 13.22 7.07
CA ARG A 225 -0.90 14.54 7.27
C ARG A 225 -2.44 14.48 7.35
N SER A 226 -3.00 13.34 7.76
CA SER A 226 -4.45 13.07 7.75
C SER A 226 -5.23 13.79 8.86
N LYS A 227 -4.92 13.55 10.14
CA LYS A 227 -5.64 14.10 11.30
C LYS A 227 -4.67 14.50 12.40
N ALA A 228 -4.97 15.58 13.14
CA ALA A 228 -4.11 16.07 14.22
C ALA A 228 -3.86 15.01 15.31
N ILE A 229 -4.91 14.27 15.71
CA ILE A 229 -4.82 13.24 16.76
C ILE A 229 -3.92 12.06 16.40
N HIS A 230 -3.59 11.87 15.11
CA HIS A 230 -2.62 10.86 14.71
C HIS A 230 -1.18 11.27 15.03
N LYS A 231 -0.92 12.57 15.24
CA LYS A 231 0.42 13.18 15.28
C LYS A 231 0.75 13.94 16.56
N LEU A 232 -0.26 14.46 17.24
CA LEU A 232 -0.10 15.26 18.46
C LEU A 232 0.79 14.50 19.47
N ASP A 233 1.71 15.23 20.10
CA ASP A 233 2.64 14.72 21.13
C ASP A 233 3.69 13.69 20.65
N VAL A 234 3.83 13.47 19.34
CA VAL A 234 4.84 12.56 18.76
C VAL A 234 5.91 13.33 17.99
N PRO A 235 7.22 13.10 18.26
CA PRO A 235 8.31 13.68 17.46
C PRO A 235 8.17 13.36 15.97
N ALA A 236 8.54 14.31 15.11
CA ALA A 236 8.49 14.15 13.66
C ALA A 236 9.70 14.81 12.99
N PHE A 237 10.09 14.28 11.83
CA PHE A 237 11.02 14.94 10.93
C PHE A 237 10.35 16.14 10.25
N GLN A 238 11.12 17.19 9.99
CA GLN A 238 10.66 18.41 9.31
C GLN A 238 10.55 18.23 7.79
N TRP A 239 10.07 17.06 7.35
CA TRP A 239 9.89 16.73 5.94
C TRP A 239 8.72 17.50 5.33
N PRO A 240 8.87 17.96 4.08
CA PRO A 240 7.90 18.85 3.46
C PRO A 240 6.61 18.11 3.11
N ALA A 241 5.50 18.85 3.09
CA ALA A 241 4.26 18.39 2.50
C ALA A 241 3.61 19.51 1.68
N VAL A 242 3.14 19.17 0.48
CA VAL A 242 2.46 20.10 -0.43
C VAL A 242 0.97 19.78 -0.54
N ASP A 243 0.18 20.67 -1.13
CA ASP A 243 -1.24 20.45 -1.29
C ASP A 243 -1.52 19.35 -2.33
N PHE A 244 -2.37 18.39 -1.98
CA PHE A 244 -3.00 17.49 -2.96
C PHE A 244 -4.17 18.22 -3.63
N PRO A 245 -4.44 18.01 -4.94
CA PRO A 245 -5.49 18.73 -5.66
C PRO A 245 -6.83 18.71 -4.93
N ALA A 246 -7.42 19.89 -4.70
CA ALA A 246 -8.70 20.03 -3.99
C ALA A 246 -9.85 20.21 -4.98
N TYR A 247 -10.43 19.10 -5.41
CA TYR A 247 -11.51 19.13 -6.40
C TYR A 247 -12.81 19.71 -5.87
N LYS A 248 -13.59 20.27 -6.78
CA LYS A 248 -15.01 20.57 -6.60
C LYS A 248 -15.85 19.60 -7.42
N TYR A 249 -17.06 19.33 -6.92
CA TYR A 249 -18.05 18.43 -7.49
C TYR A 249 -19.38 19.17 -7.72
N PRO A 250 -20.17 18.82 -8.75
CA PRO A 250 -19.95 17.76 -9.74
C PRO A 250 -18.75 18.01 -10.67
N LEU A 251 -18.04 16.96 -11.08
CA LEU A 251 -16.74 17.08 -11.78
C LEU A 251 -16.88 17.82 -13.12
N GLU A 252 -17.97 17.55 -13.83
CA GLU A 252 -18.26 18.08 -15.17
C GLU A 252 -18.42 19.60 -15.14
N GLN A 253 -18.87 20.15 -14.01
CA GLN A 253 -19.14 21.58 -13.82
C GLN A 253 -17.92 22.35 -13.31
N HIS A 254 -16.86 21.66 -12.87
CA HIS A 254 -15.71 22.27 -12.21
C HIS A 254 -14.35 21.89 -12.85
N GLN A 255 -14.36 21.49 -14.12
CA GLN A 255 -13.17 21.03 -14.84
C GLN A 255 -12.01 22.05 -14.80
N GLU A 256 -12.29 23.33 -15.04
CA GLU A 256 -11.26 24.38 -15.04
C GLU A 256 -10.64 24.59 -13.64
N HIS A 257 -11.47 24.64 -12.61
CA HIS A 257 -11.01 24.74 -11.22
C HIS A 257 -10.13 23.53 -10.86
N ASN A 258 -10.59 22.32 -11.17
CA ASN A 258 -9.89 21.08 -10.86
C ASN A 258 -8.53 21.01 -11.58
N ALA A 259 -8.47 21.37 -12.86
CA ALA A 259 -7.22 21.46 -13.62
C ALA A 259 -6.26 22.52 -13.04
N LYS A 260 -6.77 23.65 -12.56
CA LYS A 260 -5.95 24.66 -11.87
C LYS A 260 -5.37 24.14 -10.56
N GLN A 261 -6.13 23.37 -9.78
CA GLN A 261 -5.63 22.77 -8.53
C GLN A 261 -4.53 21.73 -8.79
N GLU A 262 -4.67 20.92 -9.84
CA GLU A 262 -3.62 19.99 -10.28
C GLU A 262 -2.33 20.73 -10.63
N LYS A 263 -2.43 21.77 -11.46
CA LYS A 263 -1.26 22.57 -11.85
C LYS A 263 -0.61 23.22 -10.63
N LEU A 264 -1.40 23.78 -9.71
CA LEU A 264 -0.89 24.39 -8.49
C LEU A 264 -0.13 23.37 -7.63
N SER A 265 -0.68 22.17 -7.45
CA SER A 265 -0.02 21.09 -6.72
C SER A 265 1.33 20.71 -7.35
N LEU A 266 1.39 20.56 -8.68
CA LEU A 266 2.64 20.25 -9.40
C LEU A 266 3.69 21.36 -9.26
N VAL A 267 3.28 22.63 -9.32
CA VAL A 267 4.19 23.76 -9.08
C VAL A 267 4.76 23.73 -7.66
N GLN A 268 3.91 23.46 -6.66
CA GLN A 268 4.37 23.36 -5.27
C GLN A 268 5.37 22.20 -5.08
N VAL A 269 5.18 21.07 -5.78
CA VAL A 269 6.14 19.95 -5.78
C VAL A 269 7.49 20.43 -6.30
N GLU A 270 7.52 21.04 -7.49
CA GLU A 270 8.76 21.51 -8.13
C GLU A 270 9.49 22.57 -7.29
N GLU A 271 8.77 23.58 -6.81
CA GLU A 271 9.33 24.64 -5.97
C GLU A 271 9.90 24.09 -4.66
N THR A 272 9.19 23.14 -4.04
CA THR A 272 9.63 22.52 -2.78
C THR A 272 10.91 21.71 -2.96
N VAL A 273 10.97 20.87 -3.99
CA VAL A 273 12.17 20.08 -4.31
C VAL A 273 13.36 21.00 -4.58
N ASN A 274 13.17 22.06 -5.37
CA ASN A 274 14.25 22.99 -5.71
C ASN A 274 14.72 23.79 -4.48
N ARG A 275 13.80 24.26 -3.64
CA ARG A 275 14.11 25.00 -2.41
C ARG A 275 14.94 24.17 -1.41
N GLN A 276 14.69 22.87 -1.32
CA GLN A 276 15.37 21.99 -0.35
C GLN A 276 16.69 21.39 -0.85
N ARG A 277 17.01 21.53 -2.13
CA ARG A 277 18.14 20.86 -2.80
C ARG A 277 19.51 21.08 -2.12
N ALA A 278 19.71 22.21 -1.44
CA ALA A 278 21.00 22.56 -0.83
C ALA A 278 21.11 22.20 0.67
N THR A 279 19.99 21.96 1.36
CA THR A 279 19.97 21.84 2.83
C THR A 279 19.44 20.49 3.30
N GLU A 280 18.25 20.11 2.87
CA GLU A 280 17.59 18.84 3.22
C GLU A 280 16.96 18.20 1.97
N PRO A 281 17.80 17.73 1.03
CA PRO A 281 17.34 17.31 -0.28
C PRO A 281 16.21 16.28 -0.22
N VAL A 282 15.23 16.43 -1.12
CA VAL A 282 14.14 15.46 -1.28
C VAL A 282 14.69 14.22 -1.97
N ALA A 283 14.82 13.12 -1.22
CA ALA A 283 15.34 11.85 -1.71
C ALA A 283 14.27 11.01 -2.42
N GLY A 284 12.98 11.34 -2.24
CA GLY A 284 11.86 10.68 -2.86
C GLY A 284 10.53 11.36 -2.55
N LEU A 285 9.51 11.03 -3.35
CA LEU A 285 8.15 11.50 -3.17
C LEU A 285 7.23 10.30 -2.91
N ILE A 286 6.36 10.39 -1.90
CA ILE A 286 5.35 9.35 -1.58
C ILE A 286 3.93 9.86 -1.84
N VAL A 287 3.09 9.04 -2.47
CA VAL A 287 1.69 9.39 -2.81
C VAL A 287 0.76 8.18 -2.77
N GLU A 288 -0.45 8.35 -2.23
CA GLU A 288 -1.54 7.37 -2.39
C GLU A 288 -2.30 7.66 -3.70
N PRO A 289 -2.77 6.65 -4.45
CA PRO A 289 -3.61 6.90 -5.62
C PRO A 289 -4.94 7.58 -5.35
N ILE A 290 -5.50 7.32 -4.17
CA ILE A 290 -6.65 8.02 -3.60
C ILE A 290 -6.28 8.23 -2.14
N LEU A 291 -6.28 9.47 -1.65
CA LEU A 291 -5.94 9.71 -0.24
C LEU A 291 -7.09 9.18 0.63
N ALA A 292 -6.83 8.11 1.38
CA ALA A 292 -7.87 7.38 2.09
C ALA A 292 -8.29 8.08 3.38
N GLU A 293 -7.48 7.95 4.42
CA GLU A 293 -7.75 8.49 5.78
C GLU A 293 -7.89 10.02 5.80
N GLY A 294 -7.38 10.69 4.75
CA GLY A 294 -7.52 12.12 4.50
C GLY A 294 -8.92 12.56 4.09
N GLY A 295 -9.80 11.62 3.73
CA GLY A 295 -11.19 11.85 3.34
C GLY A 295 -11.49 11.50 1.89
N ASP A 296 -11.06 10.33 1.41
CA ASP A 296 -11.35 9.79 0.06
C ASP A 296 -11.11 10.82 -1.06
N ILE A 297 -9.89 11.34 -1.14
CA ILE A 297 -9.55 12.45 -2.03
C ILE A 297 -8.96 11.91 -3.32
N HIS A 298 -9.67 12.16 -4.42
CA HIS A 298 -9.30 11.71 -5.76
C HIS A 298 -8.54 12.79 -6.55
N ALA A 299 -7.72 12.32 -7.49
CA ALA A 299 -7.22 13.11 -8.61
C ALA A 299 -7.34 12.30 -9.90
N ARG A 300 -7.36 12.99 -11.04
CA ARG A 300 -7.47 12.38 -12.37
C ARG A 300 -6.15 11.68 -12.75
N PRO A 301 -6.20 10.62 -13.58
CA PRO A 301 -5.02 9.99 -14.19
C PRO A 301 -3.97 10.97 -14.73
N GLU A 302 -4.41 12.06 -15.40
CA GLU A 302 -3.53 13.06 -16.01
C GLU A 302 -2.63 13.76 -14.98
N TYR A 303 -3.13 14.00 -13.77
CA TYR A 303 -2.35 14.58 -12.68
C TYR A 303 -1.19 13.65 -12.29
N PHE A 304 -1.47 12.36 -12.12
CA PHE A 304 -0.43 11.39 -11.75
C PHE A 304 0.57 11.13 -12.87
N LYS A 305 0.14 11.14 -14.15
CA LYS A 305 1.06 11.14 -15.30
C LYS A 305 2.01 12.34 -15.25
N ALA A 306 1.47 13.54 -15.02
CA ALA A 306 2.27 14.75 -14.92
C ALA A 306 3.21 14.72 -13.71
N LEU A 307 2.74 14.22 -12.56
CA LEU A 307 3.54 14.04 -11.34
C LEU A 307 4.71 13.07 -11.58
N ARG A 308 4.46 11.93 -12.23
CA ARG A 308 5.51 10.96 -12.58
C ARG A 308 6.56 11.58 -13.51
N SER A 309 6.12 12.31 -14.53
CA SER A 309 7.02 13.02 -15.46
C SER A 309 7.86 14.07 -14.74
N LEU A 310 7.24 14.85 -13.83
CA LEU A 310 7.93 15.83 -13.01
C LEU A 310 8.97 15.19 -12.09
N CYS A 311 8.61 14.09 -11.42
CA CYS A 311 9.52 13.30 -10.59
C CYS A 311 10.77 12.84 -11.38
N SER A 312 10.59 12.33 -12.61
CA SER A 312 11.71 11.99 -13.50
C SER A 312 12.60 13.18 -13.82
N LYS A 313 12.01 14.34 -14.16
CA LYS A 313 12.77 15.56 -14.50
C LYS A 313 13.59 16.07 -13.32
N LEU A 314 13.06 15.95 -12.11
CA LEU A 314 13.70 16.40 -10.88
C LEU A 314 14.68 15.39 -10.27
N ASP A 315 14.77 14.18 -10.84
CA ASP A 315 15.49 13.03 -10.29
C ASP A 315 15.04 12.64 -8.86
N VAL A 316 13.73 12.76 -8.62
CA VAL A 316 13.09 12.35 -7.36
C VAL A 316 12.29 11.07 -7.62
N PRO A 317 12.67 9.91 -7.06
CA PRO A 317 11.94 8.67 -7.27
C PRO A 317 10.50 8.75 -6.72
N LEU A 318 9.55 8.19 -7.47
CA LEU A 318 8.14 8.15 -7.10
C LEU A 318 7.81 6.83 -6.39
N LEU A 319 7.43 6.91 -5.12
CA LEU A 319 6.87 5.83 -4.32
C LEU A 319 5.34 5.93 -4.28
N VAL A 320 4.66 4.94 -4.84
CA VAL A 320 3.19 4.84 -4.82
C VAL A 320 2.76 3.95 -3.66
N ASP A 321 1.98 4.51 -2.73
CA ASP A 321 1.42 3.81 -1.59
C ASP A 321 0.06 3.19 -1.94
N GLU A 322 0.08 1.90 -2.27
CA GLU A 322 -1.11 1.10 -2.59
C GLU A 322 -1.51 0.19 -1.42
N VAL A 323 -1.13 0.56 -0.19
CA VAL A 323 -1.50 -0.18 1.02
C VAL A 323 -3.02 -0.31 1.18
N GLN A 324 -3.82 0.65 0.72
CA GLN A 324 -5.29 0.56 0.80
C GLN A 324 -5.99 0.44 -0.56
N THR A 325 -5.46 1.07 -1.61
CA THR A 325 -6.07 1.04 -2.95
C THR A 325 -5.79 -0.26 -3.72
N GLY A 326 -4.69 -0.95 -3.37
CA GLY A 326 -4.27 -2.18 -4.01
C GLY A 326 -5.13 -3.40 -3.64
N GLY A 327 -5.01 -4.46 -4.44
CA GLY A 327 -5.75 -5.71 -4.24
C GLY A 327 -7.14 -5.73 -4.86
N GLY A 328 -7.34 -4.98 -5.96
CA GLY A 328 -8.54 -5.09 -6.80
C GLY A 328 -9.69 -4.13 -6.46
N LEU A 329 -9.58 -3.32 -5.41
CA LEU A 329 -10.68 -2.48 -4.91
C LEU A 329 -11.22 -1.50 -5.96
N CYS A 330 -10.32 -0.92 -6.75
CA CYS A 330 -10.66 0.13 -7.72
C CYS A 330 -10.95 -0.43 -9.14
N GLY A 331 -11.14 -1.75 -9.31
CA GLY A 331 -11.42 -2.39 -10.60
C GLY A 331 -10.19 -2.83 -11.41
N THR A 332 -9.00 -2.45 -10.98
CA THR A 332 -7.68 -2.96 -11.41
C THR A 332 -6.96 -3.53 -10.20
N TYR A 333 -5.97 -4.42 -10.38
CA TYR A 333 -5.29 -5.02 -9.23
C TYR A 333 -4.57 -3.94 -8.42
N TRP A 334 -3.83 -3.06 -9.09
CA TRP A 334 -3.28 -1.82 -8.52
C TRP A 334 -3.99 -0.61 -9.11
N ALA A 335 -4.43 0.33 -8.28
CA ALA A 335 -5.18 1.50 -8.74
C ALA A 335 -4.37 2.39 -9.70
N HIS A 336 -3.04 2.48 -9.53
CA HIS A 336 -2.18 3.26 -10.40
C HIS A 336 -2.10 2.73 -11.84
N GLU A 337 -2.53 1.50 -12.11
CA GLU A 337 -2.66 0.98 -13.49
C GLU A 337 -3.59 1.86 -14.33
N GLN A 338 -4.59 2.47 -13.70
CA GLN A 338 -5.57 3.36 -14.35
C GLN A 338 -4.95 4.71 -14.74
N TRP A 339 -3.77 5.05 -14.21
CA TRP A 339 -3.09 6.27 -14.59
C TRP A 339 -2.56 6.21 -16.00
N GLY A 340 -2.29 5.01 -16.56
CA GLY A 340 -1.73 4.87 -17.91
C GLY A 340 -0.37 5.55 -18.08
N LEU A 341 0.51 5.43 -17.08
CA LEU A 341 1.85 6.04 -17.08
C LEU A 341 2.71 5.53 -18.25
N ASP A 342 3.51 6.42 -18.83
CA ASP A 342 4.49 6.06 -19.87
C ASP A 342 5.72 5.35 -19.29
N SER A 343 6.01 5.57 -18.00
CA SER A 343 7.08 4.91 -17.25
C SER A 343 6.57 4.50 -15.86
N PRO A 344 7.01 3.36 -15.32
CA PRO A 344 6.54 2.88 -14.03
C PRO A 344 6.95 3.83 -12.90
N PRO A 345 6.24 3.80 -11.75
CA PRO A 345 6.78 4.37 -10.51
C PRO A 345 8.08 3.64 -10.13
N ASP A 346 8.90 4.25 -9.28
CA ASP A 346 10.16 3.65 -8.84
C ASP A 346 9.95 2.56 -7.78
N ALA A 347 8.89 2.70 -6.98
CA ALA A 347 8.42 1.67 -6.05
C ALA A 347 6.91 1.74 -5.82
N VAL A 348 6.33 0.60 -5.43
CA VAL A 348 4.93 0.46 -5.01
C VAL A 348 4.88 -0.32 -3.70
N THR A 349 4.31 0.26 -2.66
CA THR A 349 4.06 -0.43 -1.38
C THR A 349 2.66 -0.98 -1.30
N PHE A 350 2.50 -2.13 -0.65
CA PHE A 350 1.21 -2.81 -0.52
C PHE A 350 1.08 -3.48 0.85
N SER A 351 -0.16 -3.74 1.29
CA SER A 351 -0.53 -4.45 2.53
C SER A 351 -2.04 -4.70 2.52
N LYS A 352 -2.67 -4.88 3.69
CA LYS A 352 -4.13 -4.97 3.86
C LYS A 352 -4.71 -6.13 3.03
N ARG A 353 -5.39 -5.86 1.91
CA ARG A 353 -6.03 -6.90 1.07
C ARG A 353 -5.07 -7.94 0.54
N THR A 354 -3.78 -7.62 0.44
CA THR A 354 -2.73 -8.57 0.03
C THR A 354 -2.33 -9.53 1.14
N LEU A 355 -2.90 -9.42 2.36
CA LEU A 355 -2.65 -10.24 3.57
C LEU A 355 -1.25 -10.14 4.17
N LEU A 356 -0.25 -9.73 3.40
CA LEU A 356 1.08 -9.34 3.85
C LEU A 356 1.46 -7.97 3.30
N GLY A 357 2.43 -7.31 3.95
CA GLY A 357 3.02 -6.10 3.42
C GLY A 357 4.09 -6.39 2.36
N GLY A 358 4.47 -5.39 1.57
CA GLY A 358 5.65 -5.51 0.73
C GLY A 358 5.92 -4.29 -0.14
N ILE A 359 7.00 -4.39 -0.91
CA ILE A 359 7.51 -3.34 -1.78
C ILE A 359 7.83 -3.99 -3.13
N TYR A 360 7.16 -3.57 -4.20
CA TYR A 360 7.69 -3.72 -5.55
C TYR A 360 8.62 -2.55 -5.83
N PHE A 361 9.76 -2.78 -6.48
CA PHE A 361 10.73 -1.72 -6.71
C PHE A 361 11.56 -1.99 -7.97
N SER A 362 12.06 -0.89 -8.56
CA SER A 362 12.91 -0.96 -9.75
C SER A 362 14.36 -1.27 -9.38
N ASP A 363 15.16 -1.70 -10.35
CA ASP A 363 16.58 -2.03 -10.14
C ASP A 363 17.40 -0.87 -9.56
N ASN A 364 16.99 0.39 -9.81
CA ASN A 364 17.70 1.57 -9.30
C ASN A 364 17.59 1.75 -7.78
N LEU A 365 16.67 1.04 -7.11
CA LEU A 365 16.46 1.09 -5.65
C LEU A 365 17.09 -0.09 -4.91
N VAL A 366 17.76 -1.02 -5.62
CA VAL A 366 18.47 -2.14 -4.99
C VAL A 366 19.60 -1.56 -4.12
N PRO A 367 19.62 -1.82 -2.80
CA PRO A 367 20.71 -1.39 -1.94
C PRO A 367 22.04 -2.02 -2.38
N ASP A 368 23.12 -1.24 -2.29
CA ASP A 368 24.49 -1.64 -2.59
C ASP A 368 25.08 -2.63 -1.56
N GLN A 369 24.49 -2.71 -0.37
CA GLN A 369 24.96 -3.54 0.73
C GLN A 369 23.84 -4.41 1.30
N GLN A 370 24.22 -5.59 1.78
CA GLN A 370 23.32 -6.54 2.42
C GLN A 370 22.79 -6.02 3.77
N TYR A 371 21.75 -6.67 4.30
CA TYR A 371 21.13 -6.38 5.60
C TYR A 371 20.54 -4.96 5.81
N ARG A 372 20.58 -4.08 4.80
CA ARG A 372 20.09 -2.70 4.95
C ARG A 372 18.57 -2.59 4.84
N VAL A 373 17.92 -3.47 4.08
CA VAL A 373 16.45 -3.59 3.98
C VAL A 373 16.07 -4.97 4.53
N TYR A 374 16.21 -5.12 5.84
CA TYR A 374 16.05 -6.40 6.54
C TYR A 374 15.07 -6.26 7.70
N ASN A 375 14.27 -7.30 7.90
CA ASN A 375 13.72 -7.62 9.20
C ASN A 375 13.87 -9.14 9.42
N THR A 376 13.93 -9.57 10.68
CA THR A 376 14.20 -10.96 11.07
C THR A 376 13.25 -11.96 10.40
N TRP A 377 12.03 -11.54 10.07
CA TRP A 377 10.95 -12.43 9.64
C TRP A 377 10.81 -12.53 8.11
N LEU A 378 11.25 -11.51 7.37
CA LEU A 378 10.94 -11.33 5.95
C LEU A 378 12.17 -11.04 5.09
N GLY A 379 13.32 -10.78 5.73
CA GLY A 379 14.61 -10.79 5.07
C GLY A 379 15.00 -9.56 4.29
N ALA A 380 16.16 -9.67 3.63
CA ALA A 380 16.71 -8.74 2.64
C ALA A 380 17.12 -9.55 1.40
N GLN A 381 17.07 -8.95 0.21
CA GLN A 381 17.69 -9.54 -0.98
C GLN A 381 19.23 -9.59 -0.80
N GLN A 382 19.84 -10.75 -1.02
CA GLN A 382 21.29 -10.83 -1.19
C GLN A 382 21.65 -10.22 -2.54
N SER A 383 22.34 -9.08 -2.55
CA SER A 383 23.11 -8.68 -3.72
C SER A 383 24.41 -9.50 -3.71
N HIS A 384 24.60 -10.35 -4.72
CA HIS A 384 25.92 -10.82 -5.08
C HIS A 384 26.56 -9.70 -5.90
N ALA A 385 27.54 -9.01 -5.33
CA ALA A 385 28.53 -8.33 -6.16
C ALA A 385 29.33 -9.45 -6.84
N ALA A 386 29.18 -9.58 -8.17
CA ALA A 386 30.07 -10.37 -8.99
C ALA A 386 31.38 -9.60 -9.23
#